data_AF-A0A2K8KGD7-F1
#
_entry.id   AF-A0A2K8KGD7-F1
#
_cell.length_a   1.000
_cell.length_b   1.000
_cell.length_c   1.000
_cell.angle_alpha   90.00
_cell.angle_beta   90.00
_cell.angle_gamma   90.00
#
_symmetry.space_group_name_H-M   'P 1'
#
loop_
_entity.id
_entity.type
_entity.pdbx_description
1 polymer ?
#
loop_
_entity_poly.entity_id
_entity_poly.type
_entity_poly.pdbx_seq_one_letter_code
_entity_poly.pdbx_strand_id
1 'polypeptide(L)'
;MIFVAKKNRTVNGVAILPHPLPKYMKRNHHRAMNMLGYALTLSDANSWEATSVIWQARLEPQECAALAWAALRSMEREGAMLVAETVLGGAGSPPPIFIKLLEDATAWAGYASHEELEAYALSIFQAFTISQRREFVEFVKGYEHADA
;
A
#
# COMPACT_ATOMS: atom_id res chain seq x y z
N MET A 1 -22.22 -19.68 -41.03
CA MET A 1 -21.89 -19.33 -39.64
C MET A 1 -20.80 -18.28 -39.66
N ILE A 2 -21.09 -17.04 -39.24
CA ILE A 2 -20.10 -15.96 -39.16
C ILE A 2 -19.51 -15.98 -37.74
N PHE A 3 -18.22 -16.27 -37.62
CA PHE A 3 -17.48 -16.08 -36.37
C PHE A 3 -17.22 -14.58 -36.19
N VAL A 4 -17.94 -13.95 -35.27
CA VAL A 4 -17.63 -12.59 -34.81
C VAL A 4 -16.45 -12.70 -33.84
N ALA A 5 -15.28 -12.24 -34.26
CA ALA A 5 -14.13 -12.10 -33.38
C ALA A 5 -14.47 -11.11 -32.25
N LYS A 6 -14.54 -11.61 -31.00
CA LYS A 6 -14.68 -10.74 -29.82
C LYS A 6 -13.43 -9.86 -29.73
N LYS A 7 -13.59 -8.57 -30.03
CA LYS A 7 -12.54 -7.56 -29.83
C LYS A 7 -12.08 -7.60 -28.37
N ASN A 8 -10.79 -7.78 -28.14
CA ASN A 8 -10.21 -7.72 -26.79
C ASN A 8 -10.59 -6.37 -26.15
N ARG A 9 -11.21 -6.41 -24.97
CA ARG A 9 -11.51 -5.20 -24.21
C ARG A 9 -10.21 -4.73 -23.56
N THR A 10 -9.85 -3.47 -23.78
CA THR A 10 -8.74 -2.84 -23.07
C THR A 10 -9.30 -1.94 -21.98
N VAL A 11 -8.80 -2.05 -20.75
CA VAL A 11 -9.07 -1.09 -19.66
C VAL A 11 -7.72 -0.50 -19.26
N ASN A 12 -7.60 0.84 -19.29
CA ASN A 12 -6.35 1.57 -18.98
C ASN A 12 -5.11 1.01 -19.71
N GLY A 13 -5.24 0.69 -21.00
CA GLY A 13 -4.14 0.18 -21.83
C GLY A 13 -3.78 -1.30 -21.64
N VAL A 14 -4.42 -2.01 -20.70
CA VAL A 14 -4.20 -3.44 -20.46
C VAL A 14 -5.24 -4.27 -21.23
N ALA A 15 -4.78 -5.21 -22.05
CA ALA A 15 -5.63 -6.12 -22.79
C ALA A 15 -6.27 -7.17 -21.86
N ILE A 16 -7.60 -7.21 -21.80
CA ILE A 16 -8.37 -8.24 -21.11
C ILE A 16 -8.65 -9.34 -22.13
N LEU A 17 -7.93 -10.47 -22.02
CA LEU A 17 -8.16 -11.63 -22.86
C LEU A 17 -9.45 -12.35 -22.46
N PRO A 18 -10.39 -12.60 -23.39
CA PRO A 18 -11.62 -13.31 -23.11
C PRO A 18 -11.39 -14.82 -23.18
N HIS A 19 -10.73 -15.40 -22.16
CA HIS A 19 -10.70 -16.86 -22.04
C HIS A 19 -11.88 -17.35 -21.18
N PRO A 20 -12.58 -18.43 -21.58
CA PRO A 20 -13.55 -19.07 -20.70
C PRO A 20 -12.80 -19.73 -19.53
N LEU A 21 -12.62 -18.95 -18.47
CA LEU A 21 -12.01 -19.33 -17.19
C LEU A 21 -12.55 -20.64 -16.56
N PRO A 22 -13.85 -21.03 -16.68
CA PRO A 22 -14.39 -22.12 -15.88
C PRO A 22 -13.74 -23.50 -16.10
N LYS A 23 -13.25 -23.79 -17.32
CA LYS A 23 -12.72 -25.12 -17.66
C LYS A 23 -11.33 -25.39 -17.07
N TYR A 24 -10.57 -24.33 -16.77
CA TYR A 24 -9.17 -24.43 -16.34
C TYR A 24 -8.91 -23.89 -14.93
N MET A 25 -9.93 -23.29 -14.30
CA MET A 25 -9.80 -22.70 -12.98
C MET A 25 -9.70 -23.78 -11.90
N LYS A 26 -8.64 -23.71 -11.08
CA LYS A 26 -8.47 -24.62 -9.93
C LYS A 26 -9.58 -24.37 -8.92
N ARG A 27 -9.96 -25.40 -8.18
CA ARG A 27 -11.00 -25.32 -7.14
C ARG A 27 -10.69 -24.25 -6.08
N ASN A 28 -9.42 -24.11 -5.70
CA ASN A 28 -8.97 -23.10 -4.74
C ASN A 28 -9.18 -21.67 -5.29
N HIS A 29 -8.82 -21.44 -6.56
CA HIS A 29 -9.05 -20.16 -7.24
C HIS A 29 -10.53 -19.83 -7.34
N HIS A 30 -11.38 -20.80 -7.69
CA HIS A 30 -12.82 -20.59 -7.73
C HIS A 30 -13.40 -20.20 -6.37
N ARG A 31 -12.91 -20.79 -5.27
CA ARG A 31 -13.34 -20.44 -3.91
C ARG A 31 -12.88 -19.04 -3.50
N ALA A 32 -11.63 -18.68 -3.79
CA ALA A 32 -11.09 -17.35 -3.54
C ALA A 32 -11.85 -16.26 -4.32
N MET A 33 -12.17 -16.53 -5.59
CA MET A 33 -12.97 -15.65 -6.45
C MET A 33 -14.40 -15.47 -5.92
N ASN A 34 -15.04 -16.54 -5.46
CA ASN A 34 -16.38 -16.45 -4.88
C ASN A 34 -16.40 -15.58 -3.61
N MET A 35 -15.38 -15.72 -2.74
CA MET A 35 -15.28 -14.89 -1.54
C MET A 35 -15.10 -13.42 -1.86
N LEU A 36 -14.29 -13.10 -2.89
CA LEU A 36 -14.20 -11.72 -3.39
C LEU A 36 -15.58 -11.20 -3.82
N GLY A 37 -16.36 -12.01 -4.55
CA GLY A 37 -17.72 -11.65 -4.94
C GLY A 37 -18.65 -11.38 -3.75
N TYR A 38 -18.57 -12.20 -2.69
CA TYR A 38 -19.33 -11.98 -1.47
C TYR A 38 -18.90 -10.71 -0.73
N ALA A 39 -17.60 -10.48 -0.56
CA ALA A 39 -17.08 -9.27 0.09
C ALA A 39 -17.51 -8.00 -0.63
N LEU A 40 -17.44 -8.00 -1.97
CA LEU A 40 -17.92 -6.89 -2.80
C LEU A 40 -19.43 -6.67 -2.68
N THR A 41 -20.21 -7.74 -2.55
CA THR A 41 -21.69 -7.65 -2.46
C THR A 41 -22.15 -7.16 -1.10
N LEU A 42 -21.52 -7.64 -0.01
CA LEU A 42 -21.90 -7.29 1.36
C LEU A 42 -21.30 -5.95 1.80
N SER A 43 -20.13 -5.59 1.28
CA SER A 43 -19.47 -4.28 1.46
C SER A 43 -19.23 -3.88 2.93
N ASP A 44 -19.05 -4.85 3.82
CA ASP A 44 -18.72 -4.63 5.24
C ASP A 44 -17.32 -5.15 5.59
N ALA A 45 -16.74 -4.61 6.67
CA ALA A 45 -15.38 -4.92 7.09
C ALA A 45 -15.18 -6.41 7.46
N ASN A 46 -16.16 -7.04 8.12
CA ASN A 46 -16.06 -8.44 8.55
C ASN A 46 -16.01 -9.39 7.35
N SER A 47 -16.77 -9.09 6.29
CA SER A 47 -16.76 -9.85 5.04
C SER A 47 -15.40 -9.75 4.32
N TRP A 48 -14.75 -8.59 4.36
CA TRP A 48 -13.39 -8.42 3.84
C TRP A 48 -12.34 -9.14 4.67
N GLU A 49 -12.45 -9.08 6.00
CA GLU A 49 -11.56 -9.81 6.92
C GLU A 49 -11.68 -11.33 6.71
N ALA A 50 -12.89 -11.88 6.67
CA ALA A 50 -13.12 -13.29 6.40
C ALA A 50 -12.59 -13.71 5.02
N THR A 51 -12.66 -12.83 4.03
CA THR A 51 -12.09 -13.07 2.70
C THR A 51 -10.57 -13.20 2.74
N SER A 52 -9.88 -12.38 3.54
CA SER A 52 -8.42 -12.47 3.71
C SER A 52 -7.99 -13.84 4.27
N VAL A 53 -8.74 -14.39 5.23
CA VAL A 53 -8.49 -15.71 5.82
C VAL A 53 -8.66 -16.82 4.77
N ILE A 54 -9.69 -16.72 3.92
CA ILE A 54 -9.90 -17.70 2.84
C ILE A 54 -8.81 -17.59 1.78
N TRP A 55 -8.35 -16.40 1.43
CA TRP A 55 -7.23 -16.21 0.52
C TRP A 55 -5.96 -16.84 1.08
N GLN A 56 -5.62 -16.59 2.34
CA GLN A 56 -4.47 -17.21 3.01
C GLN A 56 -4.53 -18.74 3.00
N ALA A 57 -5.72 -19.32 3.17
CA ALA A 57 -5.91 -20.78 3.23
C ALA A 57 -6.00 -21.48 1.85
N ARG A 58 -6.08 -20.73 0.74
CA ARG A 58 -6.41 -21.29 -0.59
C ARG A 58 -5.47 -20.83 -1.70
N LEU A 59 -4.87 -19.66 -1.58
CA LEU A 59 -3.96 -19.11 -2.56
C LEU A 59 -2.51 -19.35 -2.15
N GLU A 60 -1.62 -19.41 -3.13
CA GLU A 60 -0.18 -19.43 -2.89
C GLU A 60 0.30 -18.05 -2.42
N PRO A 61 1.41 -17.95 -1.66
CA PRO A 61 1.94 -16.67 -1.20
C PRO A 61 2.17 -15.65 -2.34
N GLN A 62 2.66 -16.11 -3.50
CA GLN A 62 2.87 -15.26 -4.66
C GLN A 62 1.55 -14.75 -5.26
N GLU A 63 0.47 -15.53 -5.18
CA GLU A 63 -0.86 -15.13 -5.64
C GLU A 63 -1.47 -14.06 -4.72
N CYS A 64 -1.33 -14.21 -3.40
CA CYS A 64 -1.72 -13.18 -2.44
C CYS A 64 -0.92 -11.88 -2.62
N ALA A 65 0.39 -11.97 -2.86
CA ALA A 65 1.23 -10.81 -3.12
C ALA A 65 0.80 -10.08 -4.41
N ALA A 66 0.48 -10.82 -5.48
CA ALA A 66 -0.03 -10.25 -6.72
C ALA A 66 -1.40 -9.55 -6.54
N LEU A 67 -2.29 -10.12 -5.71
CA LEU A 67 -3.57 -9.49 -5.35
C LEU A 67 -3.37 -8.19 -4.59
N ALA A 68 -2.52 -8.19 -3.55
CA ALA A 68 -2.21 -7.00 -2.77
C ALA A 68 -1.60 -5.90 -3.66
N TRP A 69 -0.64 -6.26 -4.52
CA TRP A 69 -0.05 -5.34 -5.49
C TRP A 69 -1.10 -4.75 -6.44
N ALA A 70 -1.99 -5.57 -6.99
CA ALA A 70 -3.03 -5.11 -7.91
C ALA A 70 -4.04 -4.18 -7.21
N ALA A 71 -4.43 -4.51 -5.97
CA ALA A 71 -5.31 -3.69 -5.16
C ALA A 71 -4.66 -2.32 -4.88
N LEU A 72 -3.42 -2.28 -4.38
CA LEU A 72 -2.70 -1.03 -4.10
C LEU A 72 -2.49 -0.19 -5.37
N ARG A 73 -2.20 -0.81 -6.51
CA ARG A 73 -2.05 -0.10 -7.81
C ARG A 73 -3.35 0.50 -8.35
N SER A 74 -4.50 0.07 -7.85
CA SER A 74 -5.80 0.60 -8.23
C SER A 74 -6.21 1.85 -7.44
N MET A 75 -5.40 2.25 -6.45
CA MET A 75 -5.65 3.37 -5.56
C MET A 75 -4.76 4.57 -5.92
N GLU A 76 -5.16 5.77 -5.48
CA GLU A 76 -4.25 6.92 -5.39
C GLU A 76 -3.14 6.63 -4.35
N ARG A 77 -1.99 7.28 -4.52
CA ARG A 77 -0.78 6.99 -3.75
C ARG A 77 -1.02 7.12 -2.24
N GLU A 78 -1.70 8.18 -1.83
CA GLU A 78 -2.01 8.50 -0.45
C GLU A 78 -2.93 7.44 0.17
N GLY A 79 -3.95 7.00 -0.57
CA GLY A 79 -4.86 5.94 -0.14
C GLY A 79 -4.16 4.58 -0.02
N ALA A 80 -3.28 4.25 -0.97
CA ALA A 80 -2.50 3.02 -0.92
C ALA A 80 -1.55 2.99 0.30
N MET A 81 -0.90 4.11 0.60
CA MET A 81 -0.04 4.26 1.79
C MET A 81 -0.85 4.10 3.08
N LEU A 82 -2.00 4.76 3.19
CA LEU A 82 -2.85 4.67 4.38
C LEU A 82 -3.34 3.23 4.61
N VAL A 83 -3.74 2.50 3.58
CA VAL A 83 -4.14 1.10 3.72
C VAL A 83 -2.95 0.21 4.12
N ALA A 84 -1.77 0.43 3.54
CA ALA A 84 -0.58 -0.31 3.95
C ALA A 84 -0.24 -0.06 5.42
N GLU A 85 -0.33 1.17 5.89
CA GLU A 85 -0.07 1.56 7.28
C GLU A 85 -1.10 0.95 8.25
N THR A 86 -2.38 0.96 7.92
CA THR A 86 -3.41 0.35 8.78
C THR A 86 -3.27 -1.17 8.91
N VAL A 87 -2.71 -1.84 7.90
CA VAL A 87 -2.50 -3.30 7.90
C VAL A 87 -1.16 -3.69 8.53
N LEU A 88 -0.09 -2.93 8.25
CA LEU A 88 1.27 -3.26 8.69
C LEU A 88 1.64 -2.61 10.04
N GLY A 89 0.96 -1.54 10.43
CA GLY A 89 1.32 -0.68 11.55
C GLY A 89 2.45 0.29 11.22
N GLY A 90 2.82 1.11 12.20
CA GLY A 90 4.01 1.97 12.17
C GLY A 90 5.29 1.26 12.64
N ALA A 91 6.43 1.94 12.51
CA ALA A 91 7.73 1.48 12.97
C ALA A 91 7.81 1.32 14.50
N GLY A 92 6.91 1.98 15.23
CA GLY A 92 7.01 2.19 16.65
C GLY A 92 8.10 3.20 17.00
N SER A 93 8.49 3.21 18.29
CA SER A 93 9.54 4.12 18.77
C SER A 93 10.85 3.94 18.00
N PRO A 94 11.57 5.06 17.68
CA PRO A 94 12.91 4.97 17.15
C PRO A 94 13.79 4.08 18.04
N PRO A 95 14.51 3.11 17.45
CA PRO A 95 15.37 2.25 18.23
C PRO A 95 16.51 3.06 18.88
N PRO A 96 17.16 2.54 19.94
CA PRO A 96 18.37 3.14 20.47
C PRO A 96 19.40 3.38 19.36
N ILE A 97 20.14 4.48 19.45
CA ILE A 97 21.22 4.79 18.51
C ILE A 97 22.27 3.68 18.60
N PHE A 98 22.62 3.07 17.46
CA PHE A 98 23.55 1.95 17.42
C PHE A 98 24.90 2.34 16.84
N ILE A 99 24.93 3.07 15.72
CA ILE A 99 26.18 3.38 14.98
C ILE A 99 26.36 4.89 14.84
N LYS A 100 25.40 5.59 14.25
CA LYS A 100 25.46 7.03 13.98
C LYS A 100 24.05 7.61 14.01
N LEU A 101 23.85 8.61 14.88
CA LEU A 101 22.55 9.25 15.12
C LEU A 101 21.77 9.60 13.84
N LEU A 102 22.43 10.26 12.87
CA LEU A 102 21.75 10.69 11.64
C LEU A 102 21.42 9.52 10.71
N GLU A 103 22.34 8.55 10.56
CA GLU A 103 22.12 7.38 9.71
C GLU A 103 21.01 6.50 10.30
N ASP A 104 21.02 6.28 11.61
CA ASP A 104 20.02 5.50 12.33
C ASP A 104 18.63 6.18 12.28
N ALA A 105 18.57 7.50 12.47
CA ALA A 105 17.33 8.26 12.34
C ALA A 105 16.78 8.24 10.91
N THR A 106 17.64 8.32 9.90
CA THR A 106 17.24 8.25 8.49
C THR A 106 16.71 6.86 8.14
N ALA A 107 17.36 5.80 8.63
CA ALA A 107 16.90 4.44 8.44
C ALA A 107 15.51 4.24 9.05
N TRP A 108 15.31 4.65 10.31
CA TRP A 108 14.00 4.60 10.97
C TRP A 108 12.92 5.37 10.22
N ALA A 109 13.22 6.60 9.80
CA ALA A 109 12.28 7.42 9.04
C ALA A 109 11.87 6.77 7.70
N GLY A 110 12.72 5.90 7.12
CA GLY A 110 12.43 5.18 5.88
C GLY A 110 11.37 4.09 6.00
N TYR A 111 11.05 3.63 7.22
CA TYR A 111 9.99 2.66 7.49
C TYR A 111 8.97 3.12 8.54
N ALA A 112 9.11 4.36 9.04
CA ALA A 112 8.14 5.01 9.90
C ALA A 112 6.83 5.30 9.15
N SER A 113 5.75 5.23 9.89
CA SER A 113 4.40 5.58 9.46
C SER A 113 4.29 7.09 9.17
N HIS A 114 3.30 7.52 8.40
CA HIS A 114 3.13 8.95 8.16
C HIS A 114 2.83 9.71 9.45
N GLU A 115 1.96 9.15 10.29
CA GLU A 115 1.63 9.69 11.61
C GLU A 115 2.86 9.78 12.52
N GLU A 116 3.73 8.77 12.51
CA GLU A 116 4.99 8.78 13.26
C GLU A 116 5.93 9.88 12.77
N LEU A 117 6.09 10.03 11.44
CA LEU A 117 6.94 11.09 10.88
C LEU A 117 6.44 12.48 11.28
N GLU A 118 5.13 12.74 11.18
CA GLU A 118 4.54 14.02 11.57
C GLU A 118 4.71 14.31 13.08
N ALA A 119 4.40 13.32 13.93
CA ALA A 119 4.47 13.46 15.37
C ALA A 119 5.90 13.75 15.84
N TYR A 120 6.88 13.00 15.34
CA TYR A 120 8.28 13.19 15.71
C TYR A 120 8.85 14.48 15.12
N ALA A 121 8.56 14.80 13.86
CA ALA A 121 9.03 16.04 13.23
C ALA A 121 8.53 17.28 13.98
N LEU A 122 7.22 17.34 14.31
CA LEU A 122 6.64 18.44 15.07
C LEU A 122 7.24 18.55 16.47
N SER A 123 7.38 17.43 17.17
CA SER A 123 7.93 17.40 18.53
C SER A 123 9.39 17.88 18.55
N ILE A 124 10.22 17.44 17.60
CA ILE A 124 11.62 17.87 17.47
C ILE A 124 11.70 19.36 17.13
N PHE A 125 10.89 19.84 16.18
CA PHE A 125 10.86 21.25 15.80
C PHE A 125 10.43 22.15 16.98
N GLN A 126 9.47 21.69 17.79
CA GLN A 126 9.08 22.39 19.02
C GLN A 126 10.17 22.37 20.10
N ALA A 127 11.02 21.34 20.15
CA ALA A 127 12.14 21.28 21.08
C ALA A 127 13.29 22.23 20.71
N PHE A 128 13.41 22.64 19.44
CA PHE A 128 14.43 23.59 18.99
C PHE A 128 14.29 24.99 19.61
N THR A 129 15.44 25.64 19.80
CA THR A 129 15.52 27.08 20.11
C THR A 129 14.99 27.92 18.94
N ILE A 130 14.69 29.19 19.18
CA ILE A 130 14.22 30.12 18.15
C ILE A 130 15.23 30.22 16.99
N SER A 131 16.54 30.22 17.27
CA SER A 131 17.58 30.26 16.22
C SER A 131 17.54 28.99 15.36
N GLN A 132 17.52 27.82 16.01
CA GLN A 132 17.48 26.53 15.33
C GLN A 132 16.21 26.34 14.48
N ARG A 133 15.04 26.78 14.98
CA ARG A 133 13.81 26.77 14.18
C ARG A 133 13.93 27.63 12.94
N ARG A 134 14.56 28.81 13.04
CA ARG A 134 14.79 29.70 11.90
C ARG A 134 15.72 29.07 10.89
N GLU A 135 16.85 28.53 11.33
CA GLU A 135 17.81 27.83 10.47
C GLU A 135 17.15 26.64 9.75
N PHE A 136 16.33 25.86 10.46
CA PHE A 136 15.59 24.74 9.89
C PHE A 136 14.58 25.18 8.81
N VAL A 137 13.82 26.25 9.06
CA VAL A 137 12.87 26.79 8.08
C VAL A 137 13.59 27.30 6.83
N GLU A 138 14.72 27.99 6.98
CA GLU A 138 15.51 28.46 5.83
C GLU A 138 16.11 27.29 5.04
N PHE A 139 16.54 26.22 5.70
CA PHE A 139 16.97 24.99 5.05
C PHE A 139 15.85 24.37 4.20
N VAL A 140 14.63 24.22 4.77
CA VAL A 140 13.47 23.63 4.06
C VAL A 140 13.08 24.46 2.85
N LYS A 141 13.01 25.79 2.99
CA LYS A 141 12.72 26.68 1.85
C LYS A 141 13.77 26.54 0.75
N GLY A 142 15.06 26.44 1.11
CA GLY A 142 16.14 26.22 0.15
C GLY A 142 16.01 24.89 -0.59
N TYR A 143 15.44 23.87 0.05
CA TYR A 143 15.19 22.56 -0.54
C TYR A 143 14.05 22.61 -1.58
N GLU A 144 12.93 23.30 -1.29
CA GLU A 144 11.81 23.44 -2.24
C GLU A 144 12.20 24.10 -3.57
N HIS A 145 13.23 24.96 -3.57
CA HIS A 145 13.69 25.64 -4.78
C HIS A 145 14.67 24.81 -5.62
N ALA A 146 15.17 23.68 -5.11
CA ALA A 146 16.08 22.80 -5.85
C ALA A 146 15.33 21.76 -6.71
N ASP A 147 14.08 21.45 -6.36
CA ASP A 147 13.23 20.45 -7.01
C ASP A 147 12.09 21.07 -7.87
N ALA A 148 12.07 22.40 -8.04
CA ALA A 148 11.11 23.16 -8.86
C ALA A 148 11.74 23.66 -10.18
#